data_AF-A0A2E8HJ26-F1
#
_entry.id   AF-A0A2E8HJ26-F1
#
_cell.length_a   1.000
_cell.length_b   1.000
_cell.length_c   1.000
_cell.angle_alpha   90.00
_cell.angle_beta   90.00
_cell.angle_gamma   90.00
#
_symmetry.space_group_name_H-M   'P 1'
#
loop_
_entity.id
_entity.type
_entity.pdbx_description
1 polymer ?
#
loop_
_entity_poly.entity_id
_entity_poly.type
_entity_poly.pdbx_seq_one_letter_code
_entity_poly.pdbx_strand_id
1 'polypeptide(L)'
;IGFFSLADSTFAYATPTKLFEYVELGIPILAALPPGAARTLIEENDIGMVADPGDINGLAAHLAGLADQPDLRRRFEANVEHMRERFPPELEADKWRDAIRAAGAAELSTAA
;
A
#
# COMPACT_ATOMS: atom_id res chain seq x y z
N ILE A 1 -9.44 9.15 5.05
CA ILE A 1 -9.17 7.70 5.21
C ILE A 1 -9.50 7.03 3.91
N GLY A 2 -8.55 6.29 3.35
CA GLY A 2 -8.70 5.55 2.10
C GLY A 2 -9.16 4.14 2.41
N PHE A 3 -10.04 3.59 1.57
CA PHE A 3 -10.52 2.23 1.73
C PHE A 3 -10.22 1.39 0.49
N PHE A 4 -9.84 0.14 0.69
CA PHE A 4 -9.85 -0.88 -0.36
C PHE A 4 -10.00 -2.29 0.23
N SER A 5 -10.34 -3.25 -0.62
CA SER A 5 -10.44 -4.66 -0.24
C SER A 5 -9.94 -5.56 -1.35
N LEU A 6 -9.33 -6.67 -0.95
CA LEU A 6 -8.93 -7.79 -1.82
C LEU A 6 -9.32 -9.08 -1.09
N ALA A 7 -10.60 -9.44 -1.11
CA ALA A 7 -11.13 -10.53 -0.28
C ALA A 7 -10.65 -11.94 -0.70
N ASP A 8 -10.35 -12.14 -1.99
CA ASP A 8 -9.91 -13.42 -2.52
C ASP A 8 -8.40 -13.64 -2.27
N SER A 9 -8.05 -14.79 -1.68
CA SER A 9 -6.67 -15.13 -1.33
C SER A 9 -5.75 -15.29 -2.55
N THR A 10 -6.29 -15.46 -3.75
CA THR A 10 -5.51 -15.41 -5.00
C THR A 10 -4.78 -14.08 -5.17
N PHE A 11 -5.24 -13.00 -4.54
CA PHE A 11 -4.58 -11.69 -4.54
C PHE A 11 -3.62 -11.48 -3.37
N ALA A 12 -3.26 -12.50 -2.60
CA ALA A 12 -2.35 -12.37 -1.45
C ALA A 12 -0.96 -11.82 -1.83
N TYR A 13 -0.52 -12.00 -3.08
CA TYR A 13 0.74 -11.43 -3.58
C TYR A 13 0.63 -9.94 -3.95
N ALA A 14 -0.59 -9.45 -4.16
CA ALA A 14 -0.81 -8.16 -4.79
C ALA A 14 -0.57 -7.00 -3.82
N THR A 15 0.08 -5.96 -4.34
CA THR A 15 0.20 -4.64 -3.71
C THR A 15 -0.52 -3.63 -4.61
N PRO A 16 -1.83 -3.41 -4.41
CA PRO A 16 -2.63 -2.65 -5.36
C PRO A 16 -2.19 -1.18 -5.40
N THR A 17 -2.25 -0.56 -6.57
CA THR A 17 -1.88 0.85 -6.78
C THR A 17 -2.61 1.80 -5.82
N LYS A 18 -3.87 1.48 -5.46
CA LYS A 18 -4.65 2.26 -4.48
C LYS A 18 -3.96 2.43 -3.13
N LEU A 19 -3.20 1.43 -2.67
CA LEU A 19 -2.41 1.53 -1.45
C LEU A 19 -1.41 2.69 -1.56
N PHE A 20 -0.61 2.71 -2.63
CA PHE A 20 0.40 3.73 -2.86
C PHE A 20 -0.21 5.10 -3.18
N GLU A 21 -1.34 5.17 -3.88
CA GLU A 21 -2.08 6.43 -4.08
C GLU A 21 -2.49 7.06 -2.74
N TYR A 22 -2.95 6.25 -1.77
CA TYR A 22 -3.27 6.76 -0.44
C TYR A 22 -2.03 7.24 0.31
N VAL A 23 -0.90 6.54 0.14
CA VAL A 23 0.39 6.96 0.72
C VAL A 23 0.83 8.31 0.16
N GLU A 24 0.79 8.49 -1.15
CA GLU A 24 1.13 9.76 -1.82
C GLU A 24 0.23 10.93 -1.38
N LEU A 25 -1.03 10.64 -1.08
CA LEU A 25 -1.99 11.65 -0.63
C LEU A 25 -1.93 11.91 0.90
N GLY A 26 -1.05 11.23 1.65
CA GLY A 26 -0.99 11.38 3.10
C GLY A 26 -2.21 10.80 3.83
N ILE A 27 -2.89 9.82 3.23
CA ILE A 27 -4.18 9.30 3.71
C ILE A 27 -3.99 7.94 4.42
N PRO A 28 -4.34 7.83 5.72
CA PRO A 28 -4.40 6.55 6.42
C PRO A 28 -5.34 5.54 5.78
N ILE A 29 -5.01 4.26 5.90
CA ILE A 29 -5.70 3.17 5.22
C ILE A 29 -6.62 2.41 6.18
N LEU A 30 -7.83 2.13 5.73
CA LEU A 30 -8.66 1.06 6.27
C LEU A 30 -8.82 -0.01 5.19
N ALA A 31 -8.58 -1.28 5.49
CA ALA A 31 -8.69 -2.33 4.46
C ALA A 31 -9.35 -3.60 4.99
N ALA A 32 -9.94 -4.37 4.06
CA ALA A 32 -10.42 -5.73 4.32
C ALA A 32 -9.60 -6.71 3.48
N LEU A 33 -8.64 -7.41 4.11
CA LEU A 33 -7.60 -8.17 3.42
C LEU A 33 -7.30 -9.51 4.12
N PRO A 34 -7.14 -10.61 3.37
CA PRO A 34 -6.55 -11.82 3.89
C PRO A 34 -5.06 -11.59 4.21
N PRO A 35 -4.39 -12.54 4.88
CA PRO A 35 -2.93 -12.54 4.98
C PRO A 35 -2.26 -12.42 3.60
N GLY A 36 -1.32 -11.49 3.45
CA GLY A 36 -0.68 -11.20 2.17
C GLY A 36 0.10 -9.89 2.15
N ALA A 37 0.72 -9.59 1.02
CA ALA A 37 1.67 -8.49 0.84
C ALA A 37 1.07 -7.12 1.21
N ALA A 38 -0.14 -6.80 0.75
CA ALA A 38 -0.80 -5.54 1.08
C ALA A 38 -1.10 -5.39 2.59
N ARG A 39 -1.52 -6.48 3.26
CA ARG A 39 -1.79 -6.47 4.70
C ARG A 39 -0.50 -6.26 5.49
N THR A 40 0.54 -7.01 5.16
CA THR A 40 1.87 -6.86 5.77
C THR A 40 2.39 -5.44 5.64
N LEU A 41 2.27 -4.82 4.47
CA LEU A 41 2.67 -3.42 4.27
C LEU A 41 1.92 -2.46 5.19
N ILE A 42 0.61 -2.63 5.37
CA ILE A 42 -0.19 -1.74 6.22
C ILE A 42 0.19 -1.91 7.70
N GLU A 43 0.29 -3.17 8.16
CA GLU A 43 0.53 -3.50 9.57
C GLU A 43 1.97 -3.18 9.99
N GLU A 44 2.99 -3.54 9.20
CA GLU A 44 4.39 -3.31 9.54
C GLU A 44 4.79 -1.83 9.54
N ASN A 45 4.13 -1.02 8.70
CA ASN A 45 4.38 0.43 8.65
C ASN A 45 3.43 1.24 9.55
N ASP A 46 2.49 0.58 10.25
CA ASP A 46 1.49 1.22 11.12
C ASP A 46 0.80 2.42 10.42
N ILE A 47 0.36 2.23 9.17
CA ILE A 47 -0.25 3.28 8.34
C ILE A 47 -1.78 3.18 8.26
N GLY A 48 -2.37 2.27 9.03
CA GLY A 48 -3.78 1.96 8.91
C GLY A 48 -4.24 0.77 9.74
N MET A 49 -5.45 0.30 9.44
CA MET A 49 -6.06 -0.86 10.09
C MET A 49 -6.60 -1.84 9.05
N VAL A 50 -6.54 -3.13 9.37
CA VAL A 50 -6.98 -4.22 8.48
C VAL A 50 -7.97 -5.11 9.23
N ALA A 51 -9.13 -5.37 8.63
CA ALA A 51 -10.06 -6.41 9.05
C ALA A 51 -9.95 -7.64 8.15
N ASP A 52 -10.30 -8.81 8.67
CA ASP A 52 -10.39 -10.01 7.84
C ASP A 52 -11.58 -9.92 6.88
N PRO A 53 -11.50 -10.48 5.65
CA PRO A 53 -12.63 -10.50 4.73
C PRO A 53 -13.85 -11.20 5.35
N GLY A 54 -14.99 -10.52 5.34
CA GLY A 54 -16.23 -11.01 5.97
C GLY A 54 -16.39 -10.63 7.44
N ASP A 55 -15.37 -10.09 8.10
CA ASP A 55 -15.49 -9.53 9.45
C ASP A 55 -16.09 -8.12 9.42
N ILE A 56 -17.42 -8.06 9.25
CA ILE A 56 -18.19 -6.82 9.19
C ILE A 56 -18.07 -6.03 10.50
N ASN A 57 -18.06 -6.72 11.64
CA ASN A 57 -18.01 -6.08 12.96
C ASN A 57 -16.63 -5.48 13.23
N GLY A 58 -15.55 -6.19 12.90
CA GLY A 58 -14.18 -5.67 13.02
C GLY A 58 -13.96 -4.48 12.10
N LEU A 59 -14.45 -4.53 10.85
CA LEU A 59 -14.36 -3.39 9.93
C LEU A 59 -15.11 -2.16 10.47
N ALA A 60 -16.32 -2.34 11.00
CA ALA A 60 -17.10 -1.27 11.60
C ALA A 60 -16.41 -0.69 12.85
N ALA A 61 -15.83 -1.53 13.71
CA ALA A 61 -15.09 -1.11 14.88
C ALA A 61 -13.84 -0.28 14.50
N HIS A 62 -13.09 -0.71 13.49
CA HIS A 62 -11.95 0.05 12.98
C HIS A 62 -12.38 1.41 12.41
N LEU A 63 -13.46 1.45 11.61
CA LEU A 63 -13.97 2.71 11.07
C LEU A 63 -14.42 3.68 12.16
N ALA A 64 -15.14 3.18 13.18
CA ALA A 64 -15.56 3.98 14.33
C ALA A 64 -14.34 4.49 15.12
N GLY A 65 -13.36 3.63 15.40
CA GLY A 65 -12.14 4.02 16.08
C GLY A 65 -11.38 5.13 15.34
N LEU A 66 -11.29 5.01 14.02
CA LEU A 66 -10.68 6.02 13.15
C LEU A 66 -11.45 7.34 13.08
N ALA A 67 -12.78 7.30 13.22
CA ALA A 67 -13.63 8.50 13.24
C ALA A 67 -13.59 9.21 14.60
N ASP A 68 -13.58 8.45 15.69
CA ASP A 68 -13.77 8.96 17.05
C ASP A 68 -12.44 9.21 17.80
N GLN A 69 -11.31 8.68 17.32
CA GLN A 69 -9.99 8.81 17.97
C GLN A 69 -9.01 9.62 17.10
N PRO A 70 -8.99 10.97 17.23
CA PRO A 70 -8.14 11.81 16.40
C PRO A 70 -6.63 11.59 16.62
N ASP A 71 -6.21 11.15 17.82
CA ASP A 71 -4.81 10.78 18.08
C ASP A 71 -4.37 9.56 17.28
N LEU A 72 -5.23 8.54 17.18
CA LEU A 72 -4.97 7.34 16.37
C LEU A 72 -4.78 7.72 14.90
N ARG A 73 -5.70 8.55 14.38
CA ARG A 73 -5.62 9.03 13.00
C ARG A 73 -4.35 9.85 12.75
N ARG A 74 -4.00 10.77 13.65
CA ARG A 74 -2.76 11.57 13.54
C ARG A 74 -1.49 10.70 13.54
N ARG A 75 -1.47 9.62 14.33
CA ARG A 75 -0.37 8.65 14.31
C ARG A 75 -0.21 8.02 12.92
N PHE A 76 -1.31 7.52 12.35
CA PHE A 76 -1.27 6.94 11.01
C PHE A 76 -0.88 7.96 9.93
N GLU A 77 -1.39 9.20 10.00
CA GLU A 77 -1.00 10.27 9.07
C GLU A 77 0.50 10.54 9.12
N ALA A 78 1.08 10.62 10.33
CA ALA A 78 2.51 10.78 10.49
C ALA A 78 3.29 9.60 9.88
N ASN A 79 2.87 8.36 10.10
CA ASN A 79 3.54 7.18 9.54
C ASN A 79 3.41 7.08 8.02
N VAL A 80 2.25 7.46 7.47
CA VAL A 80 2.06 7.54 6.01
C VAL A 80 3.03 8.54 5.39
N GLU A 81 3.23 9.71 6.03
CA GLU A 81 4.17 10.71 5.54
C GLU A 81 5.61 10.16 5.51
N HIS A 82 6.03 9.40 6.53
CA HIS A 82 7.34 8.74 6.53
C HIS A 82 7.45 7.69 5.40
N MET A 83 6.37 6.99 5.08
CA MET A 83 6.36 6.01 3.99
C MET A 83 6.46 6.68 2.61
N ARG A 84 5.87 7.87 2.43
CA ARG A 84 5.89 8.63 1.18
C ARG A 84 7.32 8.94 0.72
N GLU A 85 8.22 9.23 1.65
CA GLU A 85 9.64 9.45 1.36
C GLU A 85 10.36 8.19 0.82
N ARG A 86 9.80 7.00 1.04
CA ARG A 86 10.39 5.71 0.63
C ARG A 86 9.96 5.24 -0.76
N PHE A 87 8.82 5.71 -1.27
CA PHE A 87 8.25 5.26 -2.56
C PHE A 87 7.87 6.41 -3.53
N PRO A 88 8.75 7.40 -3.78
CA PRO A 88 8.41 8.48 -4.69
C PRO A 88 8.14 7.94 -6.12
N PRO A 89 7.03 8.33 -6.76
CA PRO A 89 6.64 7.82 -8.09
C PRO A 89 7.73 8.00 -9.15
N GLU A 90 8.48 9.10 -9.09
CA GLU A 90 9.58 9.39 -10.02
C GLU A 90 10.71 8.36 -9.90
N LEU A 91 11.02 7.92 -8.69
CA LEU A 91 12.06 6.92 -8.45
C LEU A 91 11.66 5.56 -9.00
N GLU A 92 10.40 5.15 -8.85
CA GLU A 92 9.90 3.91 -9.44
C GLU A 92 9.91 3.98 -10.97
N ALA A 93 9.51 5.11 -11.55
CA ALA A 93 9.57 5.31 -13.00
C ALA A 93 11.03 5.24 -13.53
N ASP A 94 11.98 5.80 -12.79
CA ASP A 94 13.40 5.75 -13.16
C ASP A 94 13.98 4.33 -13.08
N LYS A 95 13.62 3.54 -12.07
CA LYS A 95 13.98 2.12 -12.00
C LYS A 95 13.51 1.35 -13.22
N TRP A 96 12.25 1.57 -13.64
CA TRP A 96 11.71 0.94 -14.85
C TRP A 96 12.41 1.41 -16.12
N ARG A 97 12.68 2.71 -16.23
CA ARG A 97 13.42 3.30 -17.35
C ARG A 97 14.79 2.66 -17.50
N ASP A 98 15.51 2.49 -16.41
CA ASP A 98 16.84 1.91 -16.38
C ASP A 98 16.82 0.41 -16.69
N ALA A 99 15.86 -0.33 -16.14
CA ALA A 99 15.69 -1.75 -16.43
C ALA A 99 15.40 -2.00 -17.92
N ILE A 100 14.53 -1.21 -18.54
CA ILE A 100 14.21 -1.30 -19.98
C ILE A 100 15.46 -1.00 -20.83
N ARG A 101 16.21 0.05 -20.48
CA ARG A 101 17.46 0.40 -21.18
C ARG A 101 18.50 -0.71 -21.08
N ALA A 102 18.67 -1.31 -19.90
CA ALA A 102 19.60 -2.41 -19.69
C ALA A 102 19.22 -3.65 -20.53
N ALA A 103 17.93 -4.00 -20.57
CA ALA A 103 17.44 -5.11 -21.39
C ALA A 103 17.68 -4.87 -22.89
N GLY A 104 17.37 -3.67 -23.39
CA GLY A 104 17.59 -3.32 -24.80
C GLY A 104 19.08 -3.31 -25.20
N ALA A 105 19.98 -2.89 -24.29
CA ALA A 105 21.42 -2.96 -24.53
C ALA A 105 21.95 -4.40 -24.59
N ALA A 106 21.37 -5.31 -23.79
CA ALA A 106 21.75 -6.72 -23.78
C ALA A 106 21.36 -7.45 -25.07
N GLU A 107 20.20 -7.13 -25.66
CA GLU A 107 19.74 -7.71 -26.93
C GLU A 107 20.59 -7.24 -28.13
N LEU A 108 21.00 -5.97 -28.17
CA LEU A 108 21.88 -5.44 -29.22
C LEU A 108 23.30 -6.02 -29.15
N SER A 109 23.77 -6.40 -27.95
CA SER A 109 25.08 -7.03 -27.76
C SER A 109 25.11 -8.53 -28.11
N THR A 110 23.95 -9.20 -28.14
CA THR A 110 23.85 -10.62 -28.51
C THR A 110 23.52 -10.84 -29.99
N ALA A 111 23.09 -9.78 -30.69
CA ALA A 111 22.82 -9.78 -32.13
C ALA A 111 24.03 -9.35 -33.01
N ALA A 112 25.15 -8.95 -32.41
CA ALA A 112 26.41 -8.56 -33.07
C ALA A 112 27.49 -9.64 -32.90
#